data_AF-A0A2T6C9S6-F1
#
_entry.id   AF-A0A2T6C9S6-F1
#
_cell.length_a   1.000
_cell.length_b   1.000
_cell.length_c   1.000
_cell.angle_alpha   90.00
_cell.angle_beta   90.00
_cell.angle_gamma   90.00
#
_symmetry.space_group_name_H-M   'P 1'
#
loop_
_entity.id
_entity.type
_entity.pdbx_description
1 polymer ?
#
loop_
_entity_poly.entity_id
_entity_poly.type
_entity_poly.pdbx_seq_one_letter_code
_entity_poly.pdbx_strand_id
1 'polypeptide(L)' 'MKAVCVLCDRSFLPNSYQAKKLRKHPHRIFLCPTCHQRIAEQTLARKEGDIGSSHRKRGGDFPDR' A
#
# COMPACT_ATOMS: atom_id res chain seq x y z
N MET A 1 12.33 -17.29 -3.78
CA MET A 1 12.58 -15.91 -3.30
C MET A 1 11.91 -15.77 -1.94
N LYS A 2 12.69 -15.44 -0.91
CA LYS A 2 12.14 -15.06 0.40
C LYS A 2 12.07 -13.53 0.41
N ALA A 3 10.91 -12.97 0.70
CA ALA A 3 10.73 -11.53 0.82
C ALA A 3 10.69 -11.16 2.30
N VAL A 4 11.33 -10.05 2.67
CA VAL A 4 11.30 -9.53 4.03
C VAL A 4 10.23 -8.44 4.09
N CYS A 5 9.38 -8.50 5.10
CA CYS A 5 8.37 -7.47 5.33
C CYS A 5 8.96 -6.28 6.08
N VAL A 6 8.77 -5.06 5.59
CA VAL A 6 9.28 -3.83 6.22
C VAL A 6 8.57 -3.47 7.54
N LEU A 7 7.39 -4.03 7.80
CA LEU A 7 6.62 -3.70 9.02
C LEU A 7 6.90 -4.61 10.20
N CYS A 8 7.40 -5.82 9.96
CA CYS A 8 7.59 -6.81 11.01
C CYS A 8 8.91 -7.57 10.88
N ASP A 9 9.73 -7.23 9.89
CA ASP A 9 11.02 -7.83 9.55
C ASP A 9 11.02 -9.35 9.39
N ARG A 10 9.82 -9.95 9.25
CA ARG A 10 9.67 -11.38 9.03
C ARG A 10 9.88 -11.72 7.58
N SER A 11 10.69 -12.75 7.34
CA SER A 11 10.79 -13.39 6.04
C SER A 11 9.56 -14.25 5.75
N PHE A 12 8.93 -14.03 4.61
CA PHE A 12 7.80 -14.84 4.15
C PHE A 12 8.00 -15.33 2.71
N LEU A 13 7.23 -16.35 2.34
CA LEU A 13 7.20 -16.91 1.00
C LEU A 13 6.06 -16.25 0.20
N PRO A 14 6.38 -15.38 -0.78
CA PRO A 14 5.37 -14.79 -1.66
C PRO A 14 4.79 -15.84 -2.60
N ASN A 15 3.49 -15.74 -2.88
CA ASN A 15 2.82 -16.61 -3.84
C ASN A 15 3.39 -16.43 -5.28
N SER A 16 3.09 -17.34 -6.21
CA SER A 16 3.64 -17.33 -7.58
C SER A 16 3.46 -15.99 -8.32
N TYR A 17 2.27 -15.38 -8.20
CA TYR A 17 1.96 -14.07 -8.76
C TYR A 17 2.76 -12.94 -8.10
N GLN A 18 2.88 -12.98 -6.77
CA GLN A 18 3.65 -11.99 -5.99
C GLN A 18 5.14 -12.07 -6.35
N ALA A 19 5.67 -13.29 -6.50
CA ALA A 19 7.04 -13.52 -6.93
C ALA A 19 7.31 -13.00 -8.36
N LYS A 20 6.32 -13.06 -9.27
CA LYS A 20 6.43 -12.44 -10.60
C LYS A 20 6.48 -10.91 -10.49
N LYS A 21 5.66 -10.33 -9.61
CA LYS A 21 5.60 -8.88 -9.39
C LYS A 21 6.89 -8.33 -8.77
N LEU A 22 7.47 -9.06 -7.81
CA LEU A 22 8.75 -8.73 -7.17
C LEU A 22 9.92 -8.81 -8.17
N ARG A 23 9.92 -9.81 -9.06
CA ARG A 23 10.90 -9.88 -10.16
C ARG A 23 10.81 -8.70 -11.13
N LYS A 24 9.59 -8.28 -11.48
CA LYS A 24 9.36 -7.16 -12.42
C LYS A 24 9.64 -5.79 -11.79
N HIS A 25 9.38 -5.64 -10.49
CA HIS A 25 9.52 -4.38 -9.76
C HIS A 25 10.18 -4.61 -8.40
N PRO A 26 11.52 -4.79 -8.35
CA PRO A 26 12.23 -5.07 -7.10
C PRO A 26 12.23 -3.89 -6.12
N HIS A 27 12.02 -2.66 -6.60
CA HIS A 27 11.89 -1.45 -5.78
C HIS A 27 10.55 -1.32 -5.04
N ARG A 28 9.56 -2.16 -5.36
CA ARG A 28 8.25 -2.10 -4.68
C ARG A 28 8.33 -2.82 -3.34
N ILE A 29 8.00 -2.10 -2.29
CA ILE A 29 7.88 -2.64 -0.94
C ILE A 29 6.84 -3.75 -0.94
N PHE A 30 7.20 -4.90 -0.39
CA PHE A 30 6.32 -6.05 -0.24
C PHE A 30 6.02 -6.29 1.23
N LEU A 31 4.74 -6.51 1.53
CA LEU A 31 4.24 -6.70 2.88
C LEU A 31 3.91 -8.17 3.12
N CYS A 32 4.08 -8.58 4.37
CA CYS A 32 3.64 -9.89 4.81
C CYS A 32 2.10 -10.02 4.67
N PRO A 33 1.55 -11.21 4.38
CA PRO A 33 0.10 -11.37 4.18
C PRO A 33 -0.71 -10.93 5.41
N THR A 34 -0.20 -11.16 6.62
CA THR A 34 -0.86 -10.74 7.86
C THR A 34 -0.85 -9.21 8.02
N CYS A 35 0.26 -8.56 7.68
CA CYS A 35 0.41 -7.11 7.69
C CYS A 35 -0.53 -6.47 6.66
N HIS A 36 -0.59 -7.05 5.47
CA HIS A 36 -1.47 -6.62 4.39
C HIS A 36 -2.93 -6.73 4.79
N GLN A 37 -3.33 -7.84 5.43
CA GLN A 37 -4.70 -8.04 5.90
C GLN A 37 -5.11 -7.02 6.97
N ARG A 38 -4.26 -6.77 7.99
CA ARG A 38 -4.53 -5.76 9.02
C ARG A 38 -4.75 -4.37 8.44
N ILE A 39 -3.89 -3.97 7.48
CA ILE A 39 -4.02 -2.66 6.81
C ILE A 39 -5.28 -2.62 5.96
N ALA A 40 -5.59 -3.71 5.25
CA ALA A 40 -6.81 -3.80 4.45
C ALA A 40 -8.05 -3.62 5.32
N GLU A 41 -8.14 -4.32 6.45
CA GLU A 41 -9.24 -4.21 7.41
C GLU A 41 -9.38 -2.77 7.94
N GLN A 42 -8.29 -2.13 8.37
CA GLN A 42 -8.32 -0.73 8.82
C GLN A 42 -8.72 0.24 7.69
N THR A 43 -8.28 -0.02 6.46
CA THR A 43 -8.62 0.81 5.30
C THR A 43 -10.08 0.66 4.92
N LEU A 44 -10.62 -0.56 5.01
CA LEU A 44 -12.04 -0.84 4.79
C LEU A 44 -12.90 -0.18 5.88
N ALA A 45 -12.52 -0.31 7.15
CA ALA A 45 -13.21 0.36 8.26
C ALA A 45 -13.20 1.89 8.09
N ARG A 46 -12.10 2.48 7.62
CA ARG A 46 -12.05 3.91 7.26
C ARG A 46 -12.95 4.23 6.08
N LYS A 47 -12.99 3.41 5.03
CA LYS A 47 -13.87 3.61 3.87
C LYS A 47 -15.34 3.50 4.21
N GLU A 48 -15.71 2.58 5.11
CA GLU A 48 -17.07 2.45 5.61
C GLU A 48 -17.48 3.66 6.46
N GLY A 49 -16.54 4.29 7.18
CA GLY A 49 -16.77 5.55 7.89
C GLY A 49 -16.64 6.82 7.03
N ASP A 50 -15.95 6.76 5.88
CA ASP A 50 -15.66 7.90 5.00
C ASP A 50 -16.57 7.89 3.77
N ILE A 51 -17.87 8.05 4.01
CA ILE A 51 -18.80 8.53 2.99
C ILE A 51 -18.56 10.04 2.84
N GLY A 52 -17.49 10.41 2.15
CA GLY A 52 -17.36 11.73 1.55
C GLY A 52 -16.25 12.61 2.10
N SER A 53 -15.06 12.53 1.48
CA SER A 53 -14.21 13.73 1.34
C SER A 53 -13.14 13.61 0.25
N SER A 54 -13.52 13.21 -0.98
CA SER A 54 -12.68 13.37 -2.18
C SER A 54 -13.04 14.65 -2.95
N HIS A 55 -12.95 15.80 -2.28
CA HIS A 55 -12.87 17.11 -2.92
C HIS A 55 -11.76 17.98 -2.31
N ARG A 56 -10.50 17.52 -2.37
CA ARG A 56 -9.36 18.45 -2.29
C ARG A 56 -9.01 18.92 -3.70
N LYS A 57 -9.75 19.91 -4.21
CA LYS A 57 -9.22 20.79 -5.26
C LYS A 57 -8.02 21.51 -4.65
N ARG A 58 -6.80 21.08 -4.97
CA ARG A 58 -5.64 21.96 -4.89
C ARG A 58 -5.66 22.84 -6.14
N GLY A 59 -6.56 23.82 -6.13
CA GLY A 59 -6.45 25.01 -6.97
C GLY A 59 -5.77 26.07 -6.11
N GLY A 60 -4.44 26.14 -6.19
CA GLY A 60 -3.69 27.30 -5.72
C GLY A 60 -3.38 28.14 -6.94
N ASP A 61 -4.13 29.21 -7.11
CA ASP A 61 -3.83 30.29 -8.05
C ASP A 61 -2.48 30.89 -7.62
N PHE A 62 -1.45 30.74 -8.45
CA PHE A 62 -0.12 31.31 -8.20
C PHE A 62 0.02 32.50 -9.16
N PRO A 63 -0.30 33.73 -8.74
CA PRO A 63 0.01 34.89 -9.55
C PRO A 63 1.50 35.19 -9.34
N ASP A 64 2.29 35.09 -10.39
CA ASP A 64 3.62 35.70 -10.39
C ASP A 64 3.82 36.62 -11.59
N ARG A 65 4.57 37.66 -11.30
CA ARG A 65 4.69 38.96 -11.93
C ARG A 65 5.83 38.99 -12.93
#